data_AF-A0AAP0NF38-F1
#
_entry.id   AF-A0AAP0NF38-F1
#
_cell.length_a   1.000
_cell.length_b   1.000
_cell.length_c   1.000
_cell.angle_alpha   90.00
_cell.angle_beta   90.00
_cell.angle_gamma   90.00
#
_symmetry.space_group_name_H-M   'P 1'
#
loop_
_entity.id
_entity.type
_entity.pdbx_description
1 polymer ?
#
loop_
_entity_poly.entity_id
_entity_poly.type
_entity_poly.pdbx_seq_one_letter_code
_entity_poly.pdbx_strand_id
1 'polypeptide(L)'
;MKFLNWLWTRKEKEIAIVTHSAFLFQTLSAFGNDCHPSVKGEICENFANCELRSVVIVDRSMMGSDSSTTNYPGKIPPGPDLPSDVAKEKHPGKGVTK
;
A
#
# COMPACT_ATOMS: atom_id res chain seq x y z
N MET A 1 5.77 -10.44 -10.58
CA MET A 1 6.20 -10.70 -9.19
C MET A 1 7.28 -9.77 -8.63
N LYS A 2 7.88 -8.85 -9.38
CA LYS A 2 8.93 -7.96 -8.85
C LYS A 2 8.51 -7.17 -7.60
N PHE A 3 7.26 -6.67 -7.57
CA PHE A 3 6.73 -5.93 -6.41
C PHE A 3 6.65 -6.79 -5.15
N LEU A 4 6.04 -7.98 -5.20
CA LEU A 4 5.95 -8.85 -4.03
C LEU A 4 7.31 -9.39 -3.59
N ASN A 5 8.22 -9.67 -4.54
CA ASN A 5 9.59 -10.03 -4.20
C ASN A 5 10.31 -8.89 -3.45
N TRP A 6 10.10 -7.64 -3.87
CA TRP A 6 10.62 -6.47 -3.15
C TRP A 6 9.92 -6.25 -1.81
N LEU A 7 8.61 -6.46 -1.73
CA LEU A 7 7.85 -6.39 -0.49
C LEU A 7 8.38 -7.40 0.53
N TRP A 8 8.82 -8.57 0.06
CA TRP A 8 9.45 -9.59 0.90
C TRP A 8 10.83 -9.22 1.44
N THR A 9 11.54 -8.26 0.84
CA THR A 9 12.83 -7.80 1.39
C THR A 9 12.67 -6.71 2.45
N ARG A 10 11.44 -6.36 2.82
CA ARG A 10 11.15 -5.36 3.86
C ARG A 10 11.35 -5.98 5.23
N LYS A 11 11.80 -5.17 6.20
CA LYS A 11 11.99 -5.61 7.60
C LYS A 11 10.70 -5.46 8.41
N GLU A 12 9.82 -4.59 7.93
CA GLU A 12 8.53 -4.28 8.52
C GLU A 12 7.59 -5.48 8.37
N LYS A 13 6.87 -5.82 9.46
CA LYS A 13 5.92 -6.94 9.49
C LYS A 13 4.49 -6.54 9.11
N GLU A 14 4.15 -5.27 9.35
CA GLU A 14 2.84 -4.69 9.11
C GLU A 14 3.01 -3.58 8.07
N ILE A 15 2.53 -3.83 6.84
CA ILE A 15 2.71 -2.91 5.72
C ILE A 15 1.34 -2.55 5.15
N ALA A 16 1.04 -1.25 5.09
CA ALA A 16 -0.12 -0.73 4.39
C ALA A 16 0.27 -0.36 2.95
N ILE A 17 -0.50 -0.83 1.96
CA ILE A 17 -0.28 -0.53 0.54
C ILE A 17 -1.47 0.30 0.05
N VAL A 18 -1.22 1.54 -0.35
CA VAL A 18 -2.22 2.43 -0.96
C VAL A 18 -1.94 2.52 -2.45
N THR A 19 -2.86 2.00 -3.27
CA THR A 19 -2.70 1.92 -4.72
C THR A 19 -4.06 1.77 -5.39
N HIS A 20 -4.08 1.65 -6.72
CA HIS A 20 -5.30 1.45 -7.49
C HIS A 20 -5.79 -0.01 -7.44
N SER A 21 -7.11 -0.20 -7.52
CA SER A 21 -7.75 -1.52 -7.51
C SER A 21 -7.21 -2.46 -8.59
N ALA A 22 -6.98 -1.95 -9.82
CA ALA A 22 -6.43 -2.74 -10.92
C ALA A 22 -5.02 -3.29 -10.62
N PHE A 23 -4.19 -2.53 -9.90
CA PHE A 23 -2.86 -2.98 -9.50
C PHE A 23 -2.95 -4.11 -8.47
N LEU A 24 -3.84 -3.98 -7.48
CA LEU A 24 -4.08 -5.04 -6.47
C LEU A 24 -4.62 -6.29 -7.13
N PHE A 25 -5.63 -6.16 -8.00
CA PHE A 25 -6.23 -7.28 -8.72
C PHE A 25 -5.18 -8.09 -9.49
N GLN A 26 -4.37 -7.43 -10.34
CA GLN A 26 -3.34 -8.12 -11.12
C GLN A 26 -2.26 -8.76 -10.26
N THR A 27 -1.81 -8.04 -9.22
CA THR A 27 -0.74 -8.50 -8.33
C THR A 27 -1.18 -9.72 -7.52
N LEU A 28 -2.37 -9.67 -6.91
CA LEU A 28 -2.90 -10.74 -6.07
C LEU A 28 -3.36 -11.95 -6.90
N SER A 29 -3.91 -11.72 -8.10
CA SER A 29 -4.26 -12.80 -9.05
C SER A 29 -3.06 -13.63 -9.46
N ALA A 30 -1.90 -12.99 -9.62
CA ALA A 30 -0.67 -13.69 -9.96
C ALA A 30 -0.02 -14.39 -8.76
N PHE A 31 -0.31 -13.98 -7.52
CA PHE A 31 0.31 -14.51 -6.30
C PHE A 31 -0.43 -15.75 -5.76
N GLY A 32 -1.76 -15.76 -5.79
CA GLY A 32 -2.61 -16.78 -5.17
C GLY A 32 -2.68 -18.12 -5.88
N ASN A 33 -1.64 -18.58 -6.58
CA ASN A 33 -1.67 -19.90 -7.22
C ASN A 33 -1.50 -21.06 -6.22
N ASP A 34 -0.81 -20.81 -5.11
CA ASP A 34 -0.54 -21.81 -4.08
C ASP A 34 -1.52 -21.75 -2.89
N CYS A 35 -2.52 -20.86 -2.94
CA CYS A 35 -3.54 -20.76 -1.89
C CYS A 35 -4.79 -21.59 -2.19
N HIS A 36 -5.58 -21.87 -1.16
CA HIS A 36 -6.85 -22.56 -1.32
C HIS A 36 -7.78 -21.76 -2.26
N PRO A 37 -8.55 -22.42 -3.17
CA PRO A 37 -9.38 -21.71 -4.15
C PRO A 37 -10.32 -20.65 -3.58
N SER A 38 -10.84 -20.85 -2.36
CA SER A 38 -11.66 -19.84 -1.68
C SER A 38 -10.88 -18.57 -1.36
N VAL A 39 -9.67 -18.71 -0.80
CA VAL A 39 -8.77 -17.59 -0.50
C VAL A 39 -8.36 -16.88 -1.78
N LYS A 40 -8.10 -17.65 -2.85
CA LYS A 40 -7.81 -17.08 -4.17
C LYS A 40 -8.98 -16.22 -4.66
N GLY A 41 -10.21 -16.72 -4.54
CA GLY A 41 -11.41 -15.96 -4.88
C GLY A 41 -11.44 -14.61 -4.16
N GLU A 42 -11.33 -14.61 -2.84
CA GLU A 42 -11.43 -13.42 -2.00
C GLU A 42 -10.33 -12.37 -2.28
N ILE A 43 -9.07 -12.79 -2.43
CA ILE A 43 -7.97 -11.83 -2.68
C ILE A 43 -7.95 -11.31 -4.13
N CYS A 44 -8.60 -12.01 -5.06
CA CYS A 44 -8.67 -11.62 -6.46
C CYS A 44 -9.96 -10.86 -6.79
N GLU A 45 -10.85 -10.61 -5.84
CA GLU A 45 -12.01 -9.76 -6.10
C GLU A 45 -11.60 -8.30 -6.27
N ASN A 46 -12.35 -7.57 -7.10
CA ASN A 46 -12.15 -6.14 -7.30
C ASN A 46 -12.33 -5.38 -5.98
N PHE A 47 -11.46 -4.41 -5.75
CA PHE A 47 -11.52 -3.51 -4.60
C PHE A 47 -12.36 -2.29 -4.96
N ALA A 48 -13.30 -1.94 -4.10
CA ALA A 48 -14.01 -0.67 -4.13
C ALA A 48 -13.09 0.49 -3.73
N ASN A 49 -13.51 1.72 -4.04
CA ASN A 49 -12.76 2.91 -3.63
C ASN A 49 -12.63 2.98 -2.11
N CYS A 50 -11.41 3.20 -1.63
CA CYS A 50 -11.07 3.26 -0.21
C CYS A 50 -11.35 1.94 0.56
N GLU A 51 -11.51 0.82 -0.14
CA GLU A 51 -11.64 -0.49 0.51
C GLU A 51 -10.30 -0.93 1.09
N LEU A 52 -10.33 -1.38 2.35
CA LEU A 52 -9.19 -1.96 3.04
C LEU A 52 -9.41 -3.46 3.21
N ARG A 53 -8.50 -4.29 2.68
CA ARG A 53 -8.41 -5.71 3.02
C ARG A 53 -7.10 -5.98 3.73
N SER A 54 -7.18 -6.71 4.84
CA SER A 54 -6.01 -7.21 5.54
C SER A 54 -5.65 -8.58 4.98
N VAL A 55 -4.38 -8.76 4.63
CA VAL A 55 -3.85 -10.01 4.07
C VAL A 55 -2.63 -10.42 4.87
N VAL A 56 -2.59 -11.69 5.30
CA VAL A 56 -1.43 -12.28 5.96
C VAL A 56 -0.67 -13.10 4.95
N ILE A 57 0.59 -12.75 4.71
CA ILE A 57 1.48 -13.51 3.85
C ILE A 57 2.42 -14.32 4.74
N VAL A 58 2.49 -15.63 4.51
CA VAL A 58 3.31 -16.55 5.33
C VAL A 58 4.46 -17.07 4.49
N ASP A 59 5.68 -16.90 5.00
CA ASP A 59 6.86 -17.59 4.47
C ASP A 59 6.89 -19.03 4.99
N ARG A 60 6.70 -20.00 4.10
CA ARG A 60 6.75 -21.42 4.44
C ARG A 60 8.18 -21.94 4.64
N SER A 61 9.19 -21.15 4.25
CA SER A 61 10.60 -21.57 4.29
C SER A 61 11.30 -21.33 5.63
N MET A 62 10.59 -20.83 6.66
CA MET A 62 11.11 -20.66 8.03
C MET A 62 12.33 -19.72 8.12
N MET A 63 12.43 -18.73 7.24
CA MET A 63 13.51 -17.75 7.30
C MET A 63 13.20 -16.61 8.30
N GLY A 64 13.61 -16.80 9.55
CA GLY A 64 14.00 -15.70 10.45
C GLY A 64 12.93 -15.14 11.39
N SER A 65 13.18 -15.27 12.70
CA SER A 65 12.41 -14.60 13.76
C SER A 65 13.02 -13.21 14.08
N ASP A 66 12.84 -12.24 13.19
CA ASP A 66 13.34 -10.88 13.46
C ASP A 66 12.35 -10.04 14.29
N SER A 67 12.84 -9.10 15.10
CA SER A 67 12.01 -8.20 15.90
C SER A 67 11.23 -7.20 15.04
N SER A 68 9.98 -6.91 15.41
CA SER A 68 9.16 -5.86 14.76
C SER A 68 9.88 -4.51 14.77
N THR A 69 10.10 -3.92 13.60
CA THR A 69 10.60 -2.54 13.46
C THR A 69 9.66 -1.77 12.55
N THR A 70 9.21 -0.60 12.99
CA THR A 70 8.44 0.36 12.18
C THR A 70 9.32 1.53 11.80
N ASN A 71 9.29 1.96 10.53
CA ASN A 71 10.00 3.14 10.06
C ASN A 71 9.16 4.42 10.17
N TYR A 72 7.94 4.35 10.71
CA TYR A 72 7.06 5.51 10.87
C TYR A 72 7.46 6.29 12.13
N PRO A 73 7.97 7.54 12.01
CA PRO A 73 8.46 8.31 13.15
C PRO A 73 7.35 8.81 14.08
N GLY A 74 6.07 8.46 13.83
CA GLY A 74 4.94 8.82 14.69
C GLY A 74 4.59 10.32 14.70
N LYS A 75 5.18 11.11 13.80
CA LYS A 75 4.95 12.56 13.73
C LYS A 75 3.81 12.85 12.76
N ILE A 76 2.88 13.70 13.19
CA ILE A 76 1.93 14.37 12.29
C ILE A 76 2.78 15.13 11.25
N PRO A 77 2.57 14.92 9.93
CA PRO A 77 3.30 15.67 8.92
C PRO A 77 3.06 17.17 9.15
N PRO A 78 4.10 18.02 9.12
CA PRO A 78 3.91 19.45 9.27
C PRO A 78 3.09 19.99 8.08
N GLY A 79 1.91 20.52 8.37
CA GLY A 79 0.99 21.08 7.40
C GLY A 79 -0.34 21.41 8.07
N PRO A 80 -1.08 22.41 7.58
CA PRO A 80 -2.41 22.67 8.10
C PRO A 80 -3.32 21.48 7.78
N ASP A 81 -4.00 20.95 8.82
CA ASP A 81 -5.03 19.91 8.70
C ASP A 81 -6.27 20.49 8.02
N LEU A 82 -6.16 20.77 6.73
CA LEU A 82 -7.23 21.33 5.92
C LEU A 82 -7.85 20.23 5.06
N PRO A 83 -9.18 20.16 4.98
CA PRO A 83 -9.85 19.36 3.96
C PRO A 83 -9.31 19.76 2.58
N SER A 84 -9.16 18.79 1.66
CA SER A 84 -8.72 19.08 0.28
C SER A 84 -9.55 20.17 -0.40
N ASP A 85 -10.81 20.34 0.00
CA ASP A 85 -11.72 21.36 -0.52
C ASP A 85 -11.32 22.81 -0.14
N VAL A 86 -10.47 22.97 0.88
CA VAL A 86 -9.97 24.27 1.37
C VAL A 86 -8.57 24.59 0.82
N ALA A 87 -7.90 23.64 0.15
CA ALA A 87 -6.54 23.81 -0.39
C ALA A 87 -6.45 24.67 -1.67
N LYS A 88 -7.45 25.50 -1.95
CA LYS A 88 -7.46 26.44 -3.08
C LYS A 88 -6.98 27.82 -2.65
N GLU A 89 -5.70 28.00 -2.35
CA GLU A 89 -5.01 29.29 -2.56
C GLU A 89 -3.52 29.22 -2.22
N LYS A 90 -2.67 29.00 -3.22
CA LYS A 90 -1.39 29.74 -3.41
C LYS A 90 -0.65 29.24 -4.65
N HIS A 91 -1.09 29.71 -5.81
CA HIS A 91 -0.15 29.93 -6.90
C HIS A 91 0.10 31.43 -6.98
N PRO A 92 1.26 31.96 -6.50
CA PRO A 92 1.65 33.30 -6.89
C PRO A 92 1.94 33.26 -8.38
N GLY A 93 1.13 33.99 -9.15
CA GLY A 93 1.30 34.12 -10.59
C GLY A 93 2.72 34.56 -10.93
N LYS A 94 3.41 33.77 -11.76
CA LYS A 94 4.66 34.20 -12.38
C LYS A 94 4.30 35.35 -13.33
N GLY A 95 4.65 36.57 -12.93
CA GLY A 95 4.51 37.75 -13.78
C GLY A 95 5.24 37.53 -15.11
N VAL A 96 4.49 37.60 -16.21
CA VAL A 96 5.03 37.76 -17.55
C VAL A 96 5.35 39.24 -17.72
N THR A 97 6.63 39.61 -17.71
CA THR A 97 7.08 40.87 -18.30
C THR A 97 7.28 40.68 -19.80
N LYS A 98 6.61 41.54 -20.57
CA LYS A 98 6.76 41.71 -22.02
C LYS A 98 8.18 42.12 -22.40
#